data_AF-A0A9P7DIF3-F1
#
_entry.id   AF-A0A9P7DIF3-F1
#
_cell.length_a   1.000
_cell.length_b   1.000
_cell.length_c   1.000
_cell.angle_alpha   90.00
_cell.angle_beta   90.00
_cell.angle_gamma   90.00
#
_symmetry.space_group_name_H-M   'P 1'
#
loop_
_entity.id
_entity.type
_entity.pdbx_description
1 polymer ?
#
loop_
_entity_poly.entity_id
_entity_poly.type
_entity_poly.pdbx_seq_one_letter_code
_entity_poly.pdbx_strand_id
1 'polypeptide(L)'
;EDLIAAWENGKASPIAEGSSTALWREPAFQVTFKITNTGPVSGMETPRYIHFLSSASEPPSVLKGFTNVEISPSSTEQASITLSRYDLSIWDVVAQGWCEPDGQISFSIGASSRDFRPQGNIPT
;
A
#
# COMPACT_ATOMS: atom_id res chain seq x y z
N GLU A 1 9.19 -6.75 23.37
CA GLU A 1 7.98 -6.92 22.55
C GLU A 1 8.42 -7.19 21.13
N ASP A 2 7.70 -8.05 20.43
CA ASP A 2 7.84 -8.18 18.98
C ASP A 2 7.45 -6.83 18.34
N LEU A 3 8.32 -6.28 17.49
CA LEU A 3 8.11 -4.98 16.87
C LEU A 3 6.94 -5.00 15.88
N ILE A 4 6.61 -6.18 15.34
CA ILE A 4 5.42 -6.39 14.52
C ILE A 4 4.17 -6.26 15.39
N ALA A 5 4.09 -7.00 16.48
CA ALA A 5 2.95 -6.91 17.40
C ALA A 5 2.80 -5.49 17.97
N ALA A 6 3.91 -4.79 18.23
CA ALA A 6 3.85 -3.40 18.67
C ALA A 6 3.18 -2.49 17.61
N TRP A 7 3.55 -2.65 16.34
CA TRP A 7 2.92 -1.92 15.22
C TRP A 7 1.43 -2.20 15.12
N GLU A 8 1.03 -3.49 15.17
CA GLU A 8 -0.37 -3.96 15.10
C GLU A 8 -1.23 -3.44 16.26
N ASN A 9 -0.58 -2.96 17.33
CA ASN A 9 -1.23 -2.32 18.48
C ASN A 9 -1.09 -0.79 18.46
N GLY A 10 -0.75 -0.19 17.31
CA GLY A 10 -0.61 1.26 17.14
C GLY A 10 0.58 1.88 17.87
N LYS A 11 1.54 1.09 18.38
CA LYS A 11 2.72 1.64 19.06
C LYS A 11 3.72 2.16 18.03
N ALA A 12 4.24 3.36 18.30
CA ALA A 12 5.24 3.98 17.45
C ALA A 12 6.57 3.21 17.45
N SER A 13 7.26 3.25 16.32
CA SER A 13 8.61 2.71 16.17
C SER A 13 9.58 3.29 17.20
N PRO A 14 10.55 2.51 17.74
CA PRO A 14 11.55 3.02 18.68
C PRO A 14 12.41 4.13 18.09
N ILE A 15 12.84 5.08 18.92
CA ILE A 15 13.80 6.11 18.53
C ILE A 15 15.21 5.52 18.65
N ALA A 16 15.78 5.12 17.51
CA ALA A 16 17.15 4.61 17.44
C ALA A 16 17.81 5.05 16.12
N GLU A 17 19.14 5.04 16.07
CA GLU A 17 19.87 5.23 14.83
C GLU A 17 19.49 4.12 13.84
N GLY A 18 19.06 4.49 12.63
CA GLY A 18 18.52 3.53 11.67
C GLY A 18 17.16 2.91 12.04
N SER A 19 16.47 3.41 13.08
CA SER A 19 15.12 2.95 13.44
C SER A 19 14.11 3.06 12.30
N SER A 20 14.32 3.97 11.36
CA SER A 20 13.53 4.14 10.14
C SER A 20 13.88 3.15 9.02
N THR A 21 14.77 2.15 9.24
CA THR A 21 15.44 1.44 8.13
C THR A 21 15.52 -0.08 8.15
N ALA A 22 15.04 -0.83 9.14
CA ALA A 22 15.06 -2.31 9.04
C ALA A 22 13.65 -2.92 8.90
N LEU A 23 13.00 -3.26 10.02
CA LEU A 23 11.79 -4.08 10.01
C LEU A 23 10.57 -3.42 9.37
N TRP A 24 10.39 -2.11 9.52
CA TRP A 24 9.21 -1.39 8.99
C TRP A 24 9.17 -1.36 7.46
N ARG A 25 10.34 -1.48 6.81
CA ARG A 25 10.48 -1.41 5.35
C ARG A 25 10.52 -2.78 4.70
N GLU A 26 10.47 -3.86 5.48
CA GLU A 26 10.38 -5.21 4.94
C GLU A 26 9.00 -5.44 4.31
N PRO A 27 8.92 -6.29 3.26
CA PRO A 27 7.65 -6.75 2.71
C PRO A 27 6.73 -7.32 3.79
N ALA A 28 5.53 -6.74 3.93
CA ALA A 28 4.53 -7.19 4.89
C ALA A 28 3.27 -7.71 4.20
N PHE A 29 2.81 -7.01 3.17
CA PHE A 29 1.61 -7.36 2.41
C PHE A 29 1.91 -7.44 0.92
N GLN A 30 1.29 -8.40 0.24
CA GLN A 30 1.30 -8.47 -1.20
C GLN A 30 -0.13 -8.42 -1.74
N VAL A 31 -0.39 -7.42 -2.57
CA VAL A 31 -1.69 -7.19 -3.18
C VAL A 31 -1.64 -7.68 -4.61
N THR A 32 -2.40 -8.74 -4.91
CA THR A 32 -2.41 -9.39 -6.22
C THR A 32 -3.74 -9.15 -6.93
N PHE A 33 -3.68 -8.83 -8.22
CA PHE A 33 -4.84 -8.56 -9.05
C PHE A 33 -4.60 -8.98 -10.50
N LYS A 34 -5.67 -9.01 -11.29
CA LYS A 34 -5.62 -9.37 -12.71
C LYS A 34 -5.88 -8.14 -13.57
N ILE A 35 -5.17 -8.03 -14.68
CA ILE A 35 -5.32 -6.97 -15.67
C ILE A 35 -5.56 -7.62 -17.02
N THR A 36 -6.60 -7.20 -17.71
CA THR A 36 -6.94 -7.70 -19.04
C THR A 36 -6.77 -6.59 -20.08
N ASN A 37 -6.00 -6.85 -21.13
CA ASN A 37 -5.94 -5.97 -22.30
C ASN A 37 -7.14 -6.31 -23.21
N THR A 38 -8.10 -5.40 -23.27
CA THR A 38 -9.30 -5.55 -24.10
C THR A 38 -9.15 -4.99 -25.51
N GLY A 39 -7.97 -4.45 -25.84
CA GLY A 39 -7.65 -3.85 -27.13
C GLY A 39 -6.99 -4.82 -28.11
N PRO A 40 -6.89 -4.42 -29.39
CA PRO A 40 -6.29 -5.25 -30.44
C PRO A 40 -4.75 -5.16 -30.51
N VAL A 41 -4.12 -4.31 -29.70
CA VAL A 41 -2.68 -4.02 -29.76
C VAL A 41 -2.03 -4.30 -28.41
N SER A 42 -0.79 -4.80 -28.43
CA SER A 42 0.00 -4.97 -27.20
C SER A 42 0.17 -3.62 -26.50
N GLY A 43 0.04 -3.62 -25.19
CA GLY A 43 0.10 -2.41 -24.38
C GLY A 43 0.82 -2.63 -23.07
N MET A 44 1.23 -1.53 -22.45
CA MET A 44 1.76 -1.51 -21.10
C MET A 44 0.79 -0.76 -20.20
N GLU A 45 0.41 -1.38 -19.09
CA GLU A 45 -0.44 -0.77 -18.06
C GLU A 45 0.40 -0.51 -16.80
N THR A 46 0.14 0.62 -16.13
CA THR A 46 0.81 0.99 -14.88
C THR A 46 -0.21 1.10 -13.74
N PRO A 47 -0.70 -0.03 -13.20
CA PRO A 47 -1.60 -0.01 -12.06
C PRO A 47 -0.94 0.60 -10.81
N ARG A 48 -1.73 1.35 -10.05
CA ARG A 48 -1.31 2.10 -8.85
C ARG A 48 -2.13 1.67 -7.64
N TYR A 49 -1.46 1.44 -6.52
CA TYR A 49 -2.09 1.21 -5.22
C TYR A 49 -2.33 2.55 -4.51
N ILE A 50 -3.60 2.82 -4.19
CA ILE A 50 -4.04 4.05 -3.56
C ILE A 50 -4.66 3.71 -2.21
N HIS A 51 -4.11 4.34 -1.16
CA HIS A 51 -4.53 4.18 0.22
C HIS A 51 -5.48 5.32 0.63
N PHE A 52 -6.54 4.99 1.35
CA PHE A 52 -7.47 5.91 2.00
C PHE A 52 -7.39 5.80 3.52
N LEU A 53 -7.06 6.91 4.19
CA LEU A 53 -6.94 7.02 5.65
C LEU A 53 -7.78 8.20 6.17
N SER A 54 -9.09 8.03 6.23
CA SER A 54 -10.00 9.07 6.72
C SER A 54 -9.85 9.35 8.22
N SER A 55 -9.39 8.37 9.01
CA SER A 55 -9.20 8.47 10.46
C SER A 55 -7.97 9.29 10.86
N ALA A 56 -6.96 9.41 9.99
CA ALA A 56 -5.65 9.96 10.34
C ALA A 56 -5.45 11.43 9.93
N SER A 57 -6.50 12.15 9.49
CA SER A 57 -6.37 13.49 8.89
C SER A 57 -5.36 13.56 7.72
N GLU A 58 -5.18 12.44 7.02
CA GLU A 58 -4.31 12.30 5.86
C GLU A 58 -5.00 12.86 4.60
N PRO A 59 -4.25 13.09 3.49
CA PRO A 59 -4.85 13.40 2.20
C PRO A 59 -5.89 12.34 1.81
N PRO A 60 -6.92 12.72 1.04
CA PRO A 60 -8.02 11.83 0.71
C PRO A 60 -7.62 10.62 -0.14
N SER A 61 -6.40 10.60 -0.69
CA SER A 61 -5.84 9.48 -1.44
C SER A 61 -4.32 9.59 -1.49
N VAL A 62 -3.60 8.51 -1.15
CA VAL A 62 -2.13 8.48 -1.16
C VAL A 62 -1.62 7.31 -2.00
N LEU A 63 -0.74 7.57 -2.96
CA LEU A 63 -0.07 6.54 -3.74
C LEU A 63 0.96 5.82 -2.86
N LYS A 64 0.86 4.48 -2.74
CA LYS A 64 1.83 3.68 -1.97
C LYS A 64 2.68 2.74 -2.82
N GLY A 65 2.26 2.45 -4.05
CA GLY A 65 3.03 1.62 -4.96
C GLY A 65 2.45 1.58 -6.37
N PHE A 66 3.26 1.15 -7.32
CA PHE A 66 2.84 0.89 -8.69
C PHE A 66 3.74 -0.18 -9.32
N THR A 67 3.26 -0.81 -10.38
CA THR A 67 4.05 -1.74 -11.19
C THR A 67 3.76 -1.52 -12.66
N ASN A 68 4.65 -1.95 -13.55
CA ASN A 68 4.43 -1.92 -15.00
C ASN A 68 4.20 -3.34 -15.50
N VAL A 69 3.17 -3.52 -16.32
CA VAL A 69 2.77 -4.83 -16.83
C VAL A 69 2.58 -4.71 -18.33
N GLU A 70 3.34 -5.47 -19.10
CA GLU A 70 3.11 -5.62 -20.54
C GLU A 70 2.06 -6.71 -20.76
N ILE A 71 1.06 -6.42 -21.59
CA ILE A 71 -0.10 -7.30 -21.79
C ILE A 71 -0.42 -7.38 -23.28
N SER A 72 -0.33 -8.60 -23.81
CA SER A 72 -0.70 -8.91 -25.19
C SER A 72 -2.19 -8.67 -25.46
N PRO A 73 -2.60 -8.45 -26.73
CA PRO A 73 -4.01 -8.27 -27.09
C PRO A 73 -4.89 -9.43 -26.58
N SER A 74 -6.04 -9.09 -25.99
CA SER A 74 -7.01 -10.05 -25.45
C SER A 74 -6.49 -10.98 -24.33
N SER A 75 -5.30 -10.72 -23.78
CA SER A 75 -4.71 -11.51 -22.70
C SER A 75 -5.01 -10.93 -21.33
N THR A 76 -4.91 -11.77 -20.30
CA THR A 76 -5.01 -11.39 -18.89
C THR A 76 -3.74 -11.78 -18.16
N GLU A 77 -3.10 -10.79 -17.55
CA GLU A 77 -1.90 -10.98 -16.74
C GLU A 77 -2.21 -10.78 -15.25
N GLN A 78 -1.46 -11.48 -14.40
CA GLN A 78 -1.48 -11.26 -12.97
C GLN A 78 -0.38 -10.28 -12.58
N ALA A 79 -0.72 -9.29 -11.76
CA ALA A 79 0.19 -8.30 -11.24
C ALA A 79 0.14 -8.27 -9.72
N SER A 80 1.26 -7.89 -9.11
CA SER A 80 1.38 -7.77 -7.66
C SER A 80 2.07 -6.47 -7.28
N ILE A 81 1.63 -5.87 -6.18
CA ILE A 81 2.28 -4.74 -5.52
C ILE A 81 2.57 -5.16 -4.09
N THR A 82 3.83 -5.04 -3.67
CA THR A 82 4.27 -5.34 -2.31
C THR A 82 4.31 -4.06 -1.49
N LEU A 83 3.77 -4.12 -0.28
CA LEU A 83 3.73 -3.02 0.68
C LEU A 83 4.45 -3.43 1.95
N SER A 84 5.20 -2.49 2.50
CA SER A 84 5.81 -2.58 3.81
C SER A 84 4.89 -1.99 4.88
N ARG A 85 5.16 -2.28 6.16
CA ARG A 85 4.41 -1.65 7.27
C ARG A 85 4.58 -0.13 7.26
N TYR A 86 5.75 0.35 6.88
CA TYR A 86 6.03 1.77 6.67
C TYR A 86 5.08 2.41 5.66
N ASP A 87 4.75 1.71 4.56
CA ASP A 87 3.82 2.23 3.55
C ASP A 87 2.40 2.38 4.11
N LEU A 88 2.07 1.65 5.18
CA LEU A 88 0.79 1.67 5.86
C LEU A 88 0.77 2.53 7.13
N SER A 89 1.93 3.00 7.59
CA SER A 89 2.06 3.80 8.80
C SER A 89 1.77 5.30 8.60
N ILE A 90 1.46 5.96 9.70
CA ILE A 90 1.49 7.42 9.88
C ILE A 90 2.56 7.82 10.89
N TRP A 91 2.92 9.10 10.93
CA TRP A 91 3.88 9.61 11.92
C TRP A 91 3.15 10.13 13.18
N ASP A 92 3.44 9.53 14.33
CA ASP A 92 3.00 10.03 15.63
C ASP A 92 3.97 11.12 16.12
N VAL A 93 3.45 12.35 16.21
CA VAL A 93 4.23 13.52 16.65
C VAL A 93 4.55 13.52 18.14
N VAL A 94 3.78 12.83 18.97
CA VAL A 94 4.02 12.74 20.42
C VAL A 94 5.06 11.66 20.69
N ALA A 95 4.88 10.49 20.10
CA ALA A 95 5.78 9.35 20.27
C ALA A 95 7.06 9.44 19.41
N GLN A 96 7.09 10.36 18.42
CA GLN A 96 8.22 10.57 17.50
C GLN A 96 8.60 9.30 16.73
N GLY A 97 7.60 8.63 16.14
CA GLY A 97 7.81 7.39 15.38
C GLY A 97 6.66 7.03 14.45
N TRP A 98 6.88 5.98 13.66
CA TRP A 98 5.86 5.45 12.74
C TRP A 98 4.95 4.46 13.48
N CYS A 99 3.64 4.63 13.38
CA CYS A 99 2.63 3.74 13.95
C CYS A 99 1.58 3.36 12.91
N GLU A 100 0.86 2.26 13.17
CA GLU A 100 -0.36 1.95 12.43
C GLU A 100 -1.43 2.99 12.77
N PRO A 101 -2.11 3.59 11.77
CA PRO A 101 -3.21 4.51 12.01
C PRO A 101 -4.41 3.79 12.63
N ASP A 102 -5.11 4.47 13.53
CA ASP A 102 -6.36 3.95 14.08
C ASP A 102 -7.40 3.73 12.98
N GLY A 103 -8.16 2.64 13.06
CA GLY A 103 -9.26 2.33 12.15
C GLY A 103 -8.86 1.44 10.96
N GLN A 104 -9.79 1.25 10.02
CA GLN A 104 -9.59 0.34 8.90
C GLN A 104 -8.87 1.02 7.74
N ILE A 105 -7.73 0.44 7.37
CA ILE A 105 -7.00 0.78 6.14
C ILE A 105 -7.76 0.22 4.94
N SER A 106 -8.32 1.11 4.12
CA SER A 106 -8.94 0.75 2.84
C SER A 106 -8.10 1.22 1.66
N PHE A 107 -8.18 0.50 0.55
CA PHE A 107 -7.40 0.79 -0.64
C PHE A 107 -8.17 0.56 -1.93
N SER A 108 -7.64 1.11 -3.02
CA SER A 108 -8.05 0.82 -4.38
C SER A 108 -6.83 0.60 -5.27
N ILE A 109 -6.99 -0.25 -6.29
CA ILE A 109 -6.09 -0.27 -7.46
C ILE A 109 -6.71 0.55 -8.58
N GLY A 110 -5.88 1.29 -9.32
CA GLY A 110 -6.34 2.20 -10.38
C GLY A 110 -5.31 2.48 -11.45
N ALA A 111 -5.77 2.88 -12.64
CA ALA A 111 -4.88 3.38 -13.70
C ALA A 111 -4.39 4.82 -13.41
N SER A 112 -5.13 5.57 -12.59
CA SER A 112 -4.81 6.94 -12.21
C SER A 112 -5.30 7.26 -10.80
N SER A 113 -4.93 8.42 -10.27
CA SER A 113 -5.40 8.90 -8.95
C SER A 113 -6.91 9.19 -8.89
N ARG A 114 -7.64 9.07 -10.00
CA ARG A 114 -9.09 9.31 -10.08
C ARG A 114 -9.87 8.08 -10.60
N ASP A 115 -9.17 7.00 -10.92
CA ASP A 115 -9.77 5.77 -11.44
C ASP A 115 -9.67 4.69 -10.37
N PHE A 116 -10.67 4.61 -9.51
CA PHE A 116 -10.70 3.66 -8.40
C PHE A 116 -11.51 2.42 -8.82
N ARG A 117 -10.84 1.28 -9.02
CA ARG A 117 -11.47 0.05 -9.49
C ARG A 117 -11.61 -1.00 -8.38
N PRO A 118 -10.82 -2.10 -8.29
CA PRO A 118 -11.02 -3.03 -7.19
C PRO A 118 -10.61 -2.34 -5.90
N GLN A 119 -11.50 -2.43 -4.92
CA GLN A 119 -11.28 -1.93 -3.56
C GLN A 119 -11.11 -3.10 -2.61
N GLY A 120 -10.36 -2.88 -1.54
CA GLY A 120 -10.12 -3.88 -0.50
C GLY A 120 -9.72 -3.21 0.80
N ASN A 121 -9.61 -4.04 1.84
CA ASN A 121 -9.13 -3.63 3.15
C ASN A 121 -7.89 -4.44 3.49
N ILE A 122 -6.94 -3.82 4.18
CA ILE A 122 -5.82 -4.55 4.76
C ILE A 122 -6.33 -5.34 5.97
N PRO A 123 -5.94 -6.62 6.13
CA PRO A 123 -6.27 -7.41 7.32
C PRO A 123 -5.69 -6.77 8.58
N THR A 124 -6.45 -6.85 9.67
CA THR A 124 -6.02 -6.49 11.04
C THR A 124 -5.54 -7.74 11.76
#